data_AF-A0A7Y5VD39-F1
#
_entry.id   AF-A0A7Y5VD39-F1
#
_cell.length_a   1.000
_cell.length_b   1.000
_cell.length_c   1.000
_cell.angle_alpha   90.00
_cell.angle_beta   90.00
_cell.angle_gamma   90.00
#
_symmetry.space_group_name_H-M   'P 1'
#
loop_
_entity.id
_entity.type
_entity.pdbx_description
1 polymer ?
#
loop_
_entity_poly.entity_id
_entity_poly.type
_entity_poly.pdbx_seq_one_letter_code
_entity_poly.pdbx_strand_id
1 'polypeptide(L)'
;MPAPTPASLGKYVDIPVSHHTGVPNISIPIESITEGPLSLNISLNYHSSGVRVDEVASWAGLGWSLDAGGMITRMVAGAPDEGSAQLFCYSDACGSGWYDDFGMAAKYNDPSCVTNPNTHDTLVNLDANSCFAHYLDAAQGSADTEPDIFTFNFNGYSGKFLFDASRGIQMLPDQDLKIEVLNYTSGNFDSWKITAPDGTKYFFGGGGATENVWSDPSDLGYTNDETLSSTTWYLTRIESHDGHHWINFSYVNEIRATHPARPLFPA
;
A
#
# COMPACT_ATOMS: atom_id res chain seq x y z
N MET A 1 6.84 -5.91 0.52
CA MET A 1 6.14 -6.36 -0.70
C MET A 1 4.84 -7.06 -0.30
N PRO A 2 3.70 -6.86 -1.00
CA PRO A 2 2.43 -7.48 -0.64
C PRO A 2 2.45 -9.02 -0.77
N ALA A 3 1.54 -9.71 -0.09
CA ALA A 3 1.42 -11.16 -0.17
C ALA A 3 1.08 -11.64 -1.60
N PRO A 4 1.34 -12.92 -1.93
CA PRO A 4 1.20 -13.44 -3.30
C PRO A 4 -0.18 -13.24 -3.95
N THR A 5 -1.25 -13.35 -3.15
CA THR A 5 -2.63 -13.13 -3.59
C THR A 5 -2.87 -11.66 -3.99
N PRO A 6 -2.59 -10.66 -3.15
CA PRO A 6 -2.65 -9.26 -3.57
C PRO A 6 -1.64 -8.91 -4.68
N ALA A 7 -0.46 -9.50 -4.68
CA ALA A 7 0.54 -9.29 -5.73
C ALA A 7 0.04 -9.77 -7.10
N SER A 8 -0.71 -10.87 -7.17
CA SER A 8 -1.25 -11.37 -8.44
C SER A 8 -2.38 -10.49 -8.99
N LEU A 9 -3.22 -9.92 -8.11
CA LEU A 9 -4.28 -8.99 -8.52
C LEU A 9 -3.71 -7.62 -8.94
N GLY A 10 -2.65 -7.12 -8.29
CA GLY A 10 -1.95 -5.89 -8.67
C GLY A 10 -1.35 -5.92 -10.09
N LYS A 11 -0.90 -7.08 -10.57
CA LYS A 11 -0.37 -7.24 -11.95
C LYS A 11 -1.38 -6.86 -13.03
N TYR A 12 -2.68 -7.05 -12.79
CA TYR A 12 -3.73 -6.67 -13.76
C TYR A 12 -3.87 -5.15 -13.90
N VAL A 13 -3.45 -4.39 -12.89
CA VAL A 13 -3.42 -2.92 -12.95
C VAL A 13 -2.17 -2.45 -13.70
N ASP A 14 -1.02 -3.05 -13.43
CA ASP A 14 0.26 -2.67 -14.06
C ASP A 14 0.39 -3.09 -15.52
N ILE A 15 -0.24 -4.21 -15.88
CA ILE A 15 -0.21 -4.77 -17.24
C ILE A 15 -1.65 -4.99 -17.68
N PRO A 16 -2.33 -3.94 -18.18
CA PRO A 16 -3.69 -4.09 -18.67
C PRO A 16 -3.71 -5.07 -19.84
N VAL A 17 -4.54 -6.10 -19.73
CA VAL A 17 -4.79 -7.07 -20.81
C VAL A 17 -5.35 -6.33 -22.03
N SER A 18 -4.68 -6.46 -23.16
CA SER A 18 -5.13 -5.93 -24.43
C SER A 18 -4.76 -6.88 -25.56
N HIS A 19 -5.50 -6.84 -26.67
CA HIS A 19 -5.14 -7.61 -27.87
C HIS A 19 -3.75 -7.27 -28.42
N HIS A 20 -3.13 -6.19 -27.94
CA HIS A 20 -1.83 -5.67 -28.35
C HIS A 20 -0.69 -6.16 -27.44
N THR A 21 -1.00 -6.62 -26.23
CA THR A 21 -0.04 -7.25 -25.30
C THR A 21 0.05 -8.76 -25.48
N GLY A 22 -0.78 -9.36 -26.34
CA GLY A 22 -0.74 -10.80 -26.68
C GLY A 22 -1.24 -11.73 -25.56
N VAL A 23 -1.84 -11.19 -24.51
CA VAL A 23 -2.36 -11.94 -23.35
C VAL A 23 -3.88 -12.12 -23.52
N PRO A 24 -4.40 -13.34 -23.72
CA PRO A 24 -5.84 -13.59 -23.73
C PRO A 24 -6.48 -13.26 -22.37
N ASN A 25 -7.56 -12.48 -22.37
CA ASN A 25 -8.40 -12.26 -21.19
C ASN A 25 -9.26 -13.50 -20.95
N ILE A 26 -8.89 -14.34 -19.97
CA ILE A 26 -9.66 -15.51 -19.56
C ILE A 26 -10.32 -15.16 -18.22
N SER A 27 -11.63 -14.90 -18.27
CA SER A 27 -12.48 -14.69 -17.10
C SER A 27 -13.58 -15.74 -17.07
N ILE A 28 -13.69 -16.46 -15.95
CA ILE A 28 -14.75 -17.45 -15.70
C ILE A 28 -15.69 -16.84 -14.66
N PRO A 29 -16.88 -16.38 -15.06
CA PRO A 29 -17.90 -15.95 -14.10
C PRO A 29 -18.33 -17.13 -13.24
N ILE A 30 -18.38 -16.91 -11.92
CA ILE A 30 -18.85 -17.92 -10.96
C ILE A 30 -20.31 -17.60 -10.61
N GLU A 31 -20.55 -16.40 -10.09
CA GLU A 31 -21.86 -15.98 -9.60
C GLU A 31 -21.95 -14.44 -9.56
N SER A 32 -23.18 -13.91 -9.53
CA SER A 32 -23.44 -12.49 -9.29
C SER A 32 -24.36 -12.35 -8.08
N ILE A 33 -23.88 -11.66 -7.06
CA ILE A 33 -24.66 -11.35 -5.87
C ILE A 33 -25.36 -10.02 -6.10
N THR A 34 -26.67 -9.98 -5.83
CA THR A 34 -27.48 -8.77 -5.93
C THR A 34 -28.18 -8.51 -4.60
N GLU A 35 -28.13 -7.27 -4.12
CA GLU A 35 -28.75 -6.84 -2.87
C GLU A 35 -29.27 -5.40 -3.06
N GLY A 36 -30.58 -5.26 -3.27
CA GLY A 36 -31.19 -3.98 -3.63
C GLY A 36 -30.57 -3.40 -4.93
N PRO A 37 -30.03 -2.16 -4.91
CA PRO A 37 -29.34 -1.58 -6.07
C PRO A 37 -27.90 -2.08 -6.25
N LEU A 38 -27.37 -2.87 -5.31
CA LEU A 38 -25.99 -3.35 -5.35
C LEU A 38 -25.89 -4.59 -6.23
N SER A 39 -24.83 -4.66 -7.03
CA SER A 39 -24.44 -5.85 -7.77
C SER A 39 -22.94 -6.07 -7.60
N LEU A 40 -22.57 -7.31 -7.28
CA LEU A 40 -21.19 -7.77 -7.17
C LEU A 40 -21.03 -9.02 -8.04
N ASN A 41 -20.19 -8.93 -9.05
CA ASN A 41 -19.84 -10.07 -9.88
C ASN A 41 -18.63 -10.79 -9.30
N ILE A 42 -18.75 -12.09 -9.07
CA ILE A 42 -17.68 -12.95 -8.62
C ILE A 42 -17.15 -13.73 -9.83
N SER A 43 -15.88 -13.54 -10.16
CA SER A 43 -15.24 -14.16 -11.31
C SER A 43 -13.82 -14.64 -10.98
N LEU A 44 -13.38 -15.67 -11.70
CA LEU A 44 -12.02 -16.17 -11.63
C LEU A 44 -11.27 -15.72 -12.89
N ASN A 45 -10.21 -14.92 -12.70
CA ASN A 45 -9.42 -14.35 -13.79
C ASN A 45 -8.07 -15.05 -13.90
N TYR A 46 -7.63 -15.37 -15.11
CA TYR A 46 -6.31 -15.96 -15.39
C TYR A 46 -5.43 -15.01 -16.19
N HIS A 47 -4.22 -14.76 -15.68
CA HIS A 47 -3.22 -13.94 -16.36
C HIS A 47 -2.16 -14.82 -17.01
N SER A 48 -2.15 -14.88 -18.34
CA SER A 48 -1.27 -15.81 -19.08
C SER A 48 0.12 -15.25 -19.40
N SER A 49 0.61 -14.22 -18.69
CA SER A 49 1.89 -13.55 -18.98
C SER A 49 3.16 -14.38 -18.72
N GLY A 50 3.02 -15.70 -18.58
CA GLY A 50 4.09 -16.61 -18.16
C GLY A 50 4.29 -16.58 -16.64
N VAL A 51 4.50 -17.77 -16.09
CA VAL A 51 4.82 -17.98 -14.67
C VAL A 51 6.33 -17.82 -14.50
N ARG A 52 6.76 -16.92 -13.62
CA ARG A 52 8.19 -16.84 -13.25
C ARG A 52 8.55 -18.04 -12.37
N VAL A 53 9.79 -18.53 -12.47
CA VAL A 53 10.25 -19.75 -11.77
C VAL A 53 10.08 -19.69 -10.25
N ASP A 54 9.95 -18.48 -9.67
CA ASP A 54 9.77 -18.23 -8.24
C ASP A 54 8.44 -17.51 -7.91
N GLU A 55 7.43 -17.61 -8.78
CA GLU A 55 6.12 -17.03 -8.52
C GLU A 55 5.31 -17.88 -7.54
N VAL A 56 5.00 -17.31 -6.37
CA VAL A 56 4.14 -17.97 -5.38
C VAL A 56 2.69 -17.88 -5.84
N ALA A 57 2.00 -19.02 -5.86
CA ALA A 57 0.59 -19.10 -6.23
C ALA A 57 -0.30 -18.32 -5.26
N SER A 58 -1.35 -17.68 -5.77
CA SER A 58 -2.46 -17.24 -4.93
C SER A 58 -3.19 -18.47 -4.37
N TRP A 59 -4.09 -18.28 -3.40
CA TRP A 59 -4.98 -19.35 -2.91
C TRP A 59 -5.87 -19.95 -4.01
N ALA A 60 -6.11 -19.21 -5.10
CA ALA A 60 -6.87 -19.67 -6.25
C ALA A 60 -6.02 -20.48 -7.27
N GLY A 61 -4.71 -20.59 -7.04
CA GLY A 61 -3.76 -21.29 -7.90
C GLY A 61 -2.86 -20.36 -8.70
N LEU A 62 -1.79 -20.94 -9.25
CA LEU A 62 -0.76 -20.18 -9.96
C LEU A 62 -1.32 -19.55 -11.25
N GLY A 63 -1.17 -18.23 -11.40
CA GLY A 63 -1.71 -17.46 -12.53
C GLY A 63 -3.21 -17.18 -12.46
N TRP A 64 -3.93 -17.70 -11.46
CA TRP A 64 -5.33 -17.39 -11.20
C TRP A 64 -5.47 -16.36 -10.08
N SER A 65 -6.45 -15.47 -10.23
CA SER A 65 -6.85 -14.50 -9.21
C SER A 65 -8.37 -14.53 -9.10
N LEU A 66 -8.90 -14.71 -7.89
CA LEU A 66 -10.32 -14.55 -7.64
C LEU A 66 -10.65 -13.06 -7.53
N ASP A 67 -11.53 -12.60 -8.40
CA ASP A 67 -12.18 -11.30 -8.32
C ASP A 67 -13.56 -11.50 -7.71
N ALA A 68 -13.61 -11.54 -6.37
CA ALA A 68 -14.83 -11.72 -5.59
C ALA A 68 -15.02 -10.62 -4.56
N GLY A 69 -14.38 -9.46 -4.77
CA GLY A 69 -14.37 -8.37 -3.82
C GLY A 69 -13.50 -7.24 -4.33
N GLY A 70 -12.59 -6.78 -3.49
CA GLY A 70 -11.62 -5.79 -3.88
C GLY A 70 -10.60 -5.58 -2.79
N MET A 71 -9.60 -4.77 -3.09
CA MET A 71 -8.57 -4.42 -2.12
C MET A 71 -7.89 -3.12 -2.51
N ILE A 72 -7.22 -2.55 -1.52
CA ILE A 72 -6.18 -1.54 -1.69
C ILE A 72 -4.86 -2.21 -1.28
N THR A 73 -3.82 -2.10 -2.08
CA THR A 73 -2.46 -2.53 -1.75
C THR A 73 -1.53 -1.33 -1.82
N ARG A 74 -0.41 -1.39 -1.08
CA ARG A 74 0.66 -0.39 -1.22
C ARG A 74 1.98 -1.00 -1.65
N MET A 75 2.75 -0.19 -2.35
CA MET A 75 4.20 -0.33 -2.50
C MET A 75 4.85 0.77 -1.68
N VAL A 76 5.61 0.37 -0.65
CA VAL A 76 6.33 1.31 0.21
C VAL A 76 7.57 1.82 -0.52
N ALA A 77 7.77 3.14 -0.55
CA ALA A 77 8.90 3.80 -1.19
C ALA A 77 9.76 4.51 -0.14
N GLY A 78 10.70 3.78 0.49
CA GLY A 78 11.45 4.29 1.62
C GLY A 78 10.80 3.87 2.93
N ALA A 79 10.09 4.79 3.60
CA ALA A 79 9.33 4.51 4.82
C ALA A 79 7.83 4.54 4.54
N PRO A 80 6.99 3.91 5.37
CA PRO A 80 5.54 4.02 5.23
C PRO A 80 5.09 5.48 5.40
N ASP A 81 4.19 5.93 4.51
CA ASP A 81 3.65 7.29 4.53
C ASP A 81 3.14 7.71 5.92
N GLU A 82 2.53 6.79 6.65
CA GLU A 82 1.90 7.06 7.93
C GLU A 82 2.78 6.67 9.15
N GLY A 83 3.95 6.11 8.90
CA GLY A 83 4.81 5.53 9.92
C GLY A 83 6.15 6.25 10.02
N SER A 84 6.97 5.78 10.96
CA SER A 84 8.33 6.27 11.15
C SER A 84 9.36 5.29 10.64
N ALA A 85 10.36 5.78 9.91
CA ALA A 85 11.65 5.10 9.84
C ALA A 85 12.25 5.11 11.26
N GLN A 86 12.20 3.99 11.98
CA GLN A 86 12.72 3.87 13.36
C GLN A 86 14.26 3.84 13.42
N LEU A 87 14.91 4.70 12.63
CA LEU A 87 16.36 4.83 12.53
C LEU A 87 16.86 5.95 13.45
N PHE A 88 18.12 5.86 13.83
CA PHE A 88 18.79 6.94 14.56
C PHE A 88 18.92 8.16 13.64
N CYS A 89 18.23 9.22 14.01
CA CYS A 89 18.11 10.48 13.27
C CYS A 89 18.86 11.60 14.01
N TYR A 90 19.31 12.61 13.28
CA TYR A 90 19.96 13.80 13.86
C TYR A 90 18.99 14.98 14.03
N SER A 91 17.89 15.01 13.27
CA SER A 91 16.93 16.12 13.24
C SER A 91 15.65 15.89 14.03
N ASP A 92 14.85 16.95 14.19
CA ASP A 92 13.49 16.89 14.78
C ASP A 92 12.44 16.29 13.82
N ALA A 93 12.77 16.10 12.54
CA ALA A 93 11.93 15.42 11.52
C ALA A 93 12.15 13.89 11.47
N CYS A 94 12.74 13.38 12.53
CA CYS A 94 13.01 12.00 12.81
C CYS A 94 11.77 11.11 12.66
N GLY A 95 11.82 10.12 11.76
CA GLY A 95 10.72 9.17 11.64
C GLY A 95 9.43 9.80 11.09
N SER A 96 9.52 10.89 10.34
CA SER A 96 8.37 11.48 9.68
C SER A 96 8.05 10.74 8.38
N GLY A 97 6.97 9.98 8.36
CA GLY A 97 6.36 9.49 7.13
C GLY A 97 5.71 10.63 6.34
N TRP A 98 5.53 10.43 5.03
CA TRP A 98 5.01 11.45 4.12
C TRP A 98 3.62 12.03 4.52
N TYR A 99 2.72 11.20 5.05
CA TYR A 99 1.34 11.56 5.39
C TYR A 99 1.18 12.18 6.79
N ASP A 100 1.69 11.54 7.84
CA ASP A 100 1.35 11.92 9.22
C ASP A 100 2.16 13.12 9.73
N ASP A 101 3.42 13.23 9.32
CA ASP A 101 4.37 14.26 9.80
C ASP A 101 4.88 15.18 8.68
N PHE A 102 4.23 15.16 7.51
CA PHE A 102 4.60 15.93 6.31
C PHE A 102 5.98 15.60 5.71
N GLY A 103 6.58 14.47 6.12
CA GLY A 103 7.93 14.05 5.73
C GLY A 103 8.95 15.19 5.69
N MET A 104 9.83 15.17 4.69
CA MET A 104 10.77 16.27 4.42
C MET A 104 10.14 17.48 3.72
N ALA A 105 8.90 17.39 3.22
CA ALA A 105 8.27 18.43 2.40
C ALA A 105 8.02 19.73 3.16
N ALA A 106 7.65 19.66 4.44
CA ALA A 106 7.47 20.84 5.30
C ALA A 106 8.79 21.57 5.56
N LYS A 107 9.93 20.85 5.58
CA LYS A 107 11.26 21.39 5.90
C LYS A 107 12.01 21.89 4.66
N TYR A 108 11.71 21.37 3.47
CA TYR A 108 12.28 21.86 2.20
C TYR A 108 11.95 23.34 1.92
N ASN A 109 10.79 23.80 2.37
CA ASN A 109 10.34 25.18 2.20
C ASN A 109 10.73 26.11 3.35
N ASP A 110 11.54 25.66 4.31
CA ASP A 110 12.04 26.54 5.38
C ASP A 110 12.99 27.61 4.78
N PRO A 111 12.66 28.91 4.89
CA PRO A 111 13.50 29.98 4.36
C PRO A 111 14.93 29.98 4.94
N SER A 112 15.14 29.41 6.13
CA SER A 112 16.47 29.26 6.73
C SER A 112 17.36 28.30 5.94
N CYS A 113 16.79 27.30 5.25
CA CYS A 113 17.51 26.38 4.36
C CYS A 113 17.88 27.00 3.00
N VAL A 114 17.19 28.06 2.59
CA VAL A 114 17.42 28.74 1.30
C VAL A 114 18.39 29.92 1.45
N THR A 115 18.41 30.58 2.61
CA THR A 115 19.08 31.87 2.80
C THR A 115 20.45 31.80 3.45
N ASN A 116 20.83 30.66 4.06
CA ASN A 116 22.14 30.54 4.70
C ASN A 116 22.72 29.11 4.68
N PRO A 117 23.28 28.67 3.54
CA PRO A 117 23.88 27.32 3.43
C PRO A 117 25.14 27.12 4.30
N ASN A 118 25.70 28.17 4.90
CA ASN A 118 27.07 28.14 5.45
C ASN A 118 27.17 28.36 6.97
N THR A 119 26.10 28.68 7.71
CA THR A 119 26.20 28.96 9.17
C THR A 119 25.73 27.83 10.09
N HIS A 120 25.33 26.68 9.55
CA HIS A 120 25.08 25.45 10.33
C HIS A 120 26.00 24.30 9.88
N ASP A 121 27.12 24.65 9.25
CA ASP A 121 28.09 23.72 8.68
C ASP A 121 29.37 23.68 9.52
N THR A 122 29.28 23.04 10.69
CA THR A 122 30.46 22.43 11.29
C THR A 122 30.08 21.05 11.81
N LEU A 123 30.87 20.03 11.48
CA LEU A 123 30.73 18.63 11.91
C LEU A 123 30.73 18.40 13.44
N VAL A 124 30.66 19.47 14.25
CA VAL A 124 30.95 19.47 15.68
C VAL A 124 29.72 19.85 16.52
N ASN A 125 28.67 20.43 15.92
CA ASN A 125 27.38 20.67 16.56
C ASN A 125 26.26 20.51 15.54
N LEU A 126 25.76 19.29 15.38
CA LEU A 126 24.54 19.03 14.64
C LEU A 126 23.37 19.62 15.45
N ASP A 127 22.93 20.82 15.09
CA ASP A 127 21.62 21.30 15.54
C ASP A 127 20.56 20.44 14.84
N ALA A 128 19.65 19.87 15.63
CA ALA A 128 18.55 19.06 15.13
C ALA A 128 17.60 19.84 14.21
N ASN A 129 17.65 21.17 14.24
CA ASN A 129 16.89 22.05 13.35
C ASN A 129 17.70 22.47 12.11
N SER A 130 18.93 21.96 11.93
CA SER A 130 19.75 22.31 10.78
C SER A 130 19.30 21.58 9.52
N CYS A 131 19.28 22.31 8.40
CA CYS A 131 19.01 21.74 7.09
C CYS A 131 19.99 20.62 6.74
N PHE A 132 21.25 20.71 7.22
CA PHE A 132 22.24 19.65 7.06
C PHE A 132 21.85 18.36 7.80
N ALA A 133 21.34 18.44 9.03
CA ALA A 133 20.81 17.28 9.75
C ALA A 133 19.61 16.65 9.01
N HIS A 134 18.70 17.48 8.47
CA HIS A 134 17.59 17.00 7.65
C HIS A 134 18.06 16.30 6.37
N TYR A 135 19.03 16.86 5.64
CA TYR A 135 19.57 16.20 4.44
C TYR A 135 20.34 14.92 4.77
N LEU A 136 21.02 14.86 5.91
CA LEU A 136 21.66 13.63 6.38
C LEU A 136 20.64 12.56 6.73
N ASP A 137 19.54 12.91 7.41
CA ASP A 137 18.47 11.98 7.75
C ASP A 137 17.79 11.44 6.48
N ALA A 138 17.50 12.29 5.50
CA ALA A 138 17.01 11.88 4.18
C ALA A 138 18.00 10.94 3.45
N ALA A 139 19.28 11.29 3.43
CA ALA A 139 20.31 10.48 2.79
C ALA A 139 20.54 9.11 3.49
N GLN A 140 20.20 9.02 4.77
CA GLN A 140 20.28 7.79 5.58
C GLN A 140 18.94 7.03 5.64
N GLY A 141 17.90 7.50 4.95
CA GLY A 141 16.57 6.89 4.97
C GLY A 141 15.84 7.02 6.31
N SER A 142 16.30 7.91 7.21
CA SER A 142 15.70 8.18 8.52
C SER A 142 14.56 9.21 8.46
N ALA A 143 14.43 9.89 7.31
CA ALA A 143 13.30 10.74 6.96
C ALA A 143 12.78 10.33 5.58
N ASP A 144 11.47 10.27 5.43
CA ASP A 144 10.85 9.89 4.18
C ASP A 144 10.86 11.03 3.16
N THR A 145 11.18 10.70 1.91
CA THR A 145 11.37 11.68 0.83
C THR A 145 10.45 11.47 -0.36
N GLU A 146 9.74 10.34 -0.40
CA GLU A 146 8.89 9.96 -1.53
C GLU A 146 7.58 9.39 -1.00
N PRO A 147 6.42 9.73 -1.61
CA PRO A 147 5.15 9.15 -1.21
C PRO A 147 5.05 7.68 -1.62
N ASP A 148 4.36 6.89 -0.80
CA ASP A 148 3.94 5.54 -1.14
C ASP A 148 2.95 5.53 -2.32
N ILE A 149 3.00 4.43 -3.09
CA ILE A 149 2.07 4.20 -4.20
C ILE A 149 1.04 3.16 -3.77
N PHE A 150 -0.21 3.58 -3.71
CA PHE A 150 -1.36 2.73 -3.45
C PHE A 150 -1.98 2.28 -4.77
N THR A 151 -2.36 1.01 -4.86
CA THR A 151 -3.06 0.42 -5.99
C THR A 151 -4.38 -0.14 -5.49
N PHE A 152 -5.47 0.12 -6.20
CA PHE A 152 -6.78 -0.44 -5.86
C PHE A 152 -7.39 -1.19 -7.03
N ASN A 153 -8.20 -2.17 -6.69
CA ASN A 153 -9.07 -2.87 -7.63
C ASN A 153 -10.30 -3.36 -6.86
N PHE A 154 -11.50 -2.96 -7.30
CA PHE A 154 -12.76 -3.38 -6.71
C PHE A 154 -13.92 -3.12 -7.66
N ASN A 155 -14.86 -4.06 -7.76
CA ASN A 155 -16.15 -3.89 -8.45
C ASN A 155 -16.10 -3.10 -9.79
N GLY A 156 -15.13 -3.41 -10.65
CA GLY A 156 -14.94 -2.77 -11.95
C GLY A 156 -14.09 -1.47 -11.96
N TYR A 157 -13.74 -0.93 -10.80
CA TYR A 157 -12.79 0.18 -10.64
C TYR A 157 -11.39 -0.36 -10.41
N SER A 158 -10.40 0.31 -10.99
CA SER A 158 -8.98 0.05 -10.71
C SER A 158 -8.14 1.28 -10.99
N GLY A 159 -7.02 1.40 -10.31
CA GLY A 159 -6.11 2.51 -10.49
C GLY A 159 -5.07 2.58 -9.39
N LYS A 160 -4.33 3.69 -9.40
CA LYS A 160 -3.36 4.01 -8.37
C LYS A 160 -3.66 5.36 -7.76
N PHE A 161 -3.17 5.58 -6.54
CA PHE A 161 -3.12 6.89 -5.95
C PHE A 161 -1.90 7.04 -5.04
N LEU A 162 -1.56 8.29 -4.75
CA LEU A 162 -0.52 8.67 -3.80
C LEU A 162 -0.98 9.94 -3.07
N PHE A 163 -0.36 10.24 -1.94
CA PHE A 163 -0.60 11.50 -1.24
C PHE A 163 0.35 12.58 -1.77
N ASP A 164 -0.19 13.77 -2.08
CA ASP A 164 0.63 14.95 -2.32
C ASP A 164 1.13 15.55 -0.99
N ALA A 165 2.01 16.56 -1.08
CA ALA A 165 2.58 17.23 0.09
C ALA A 165 1.53 17.93 0.99
N SER A 166 0.30 18.11 0.52
CA SER A 166 -0.83 18.66 1.30
C SER A 166 -1.73 17.57 1.87
N ARG A 167 -1.34 16.29 1.79
CA ARG A 167 -2.15 15.10 2.12
C ARG A 167 -3.38 14.93 1.22
N GLY A 168 -3.39 15.61 0.08
CA GLY A 168 -4.39 15.42 -0.96
C GLY A 168 -4.12 14.12 -1.70
N ILE A 169 -5.17 13.37 -2.00
CA ILE A 169 -5.05 12.14 -2.80
C ILE A 169 -4.97 12.52 -4.28
N GLN A 170 -3.93 12.03 -4.96
CA GLN A 170 -3.72 12.19 -6.40
C GLN A 170 -3.90 10.83 -7.08
N MET A 171 -4.90 10.70 -7.94
CA MET A 171 -5.21 9.46 -8.66
C MET A 171 -4.50 9.36 -10.01
N LEU A 172 -4.15 8.13 -10.38
CA LEU A 172 -3.43 7.78 -11.59
C LEU A 172 -4.06 6.53 -12.23
N PRO A 173 -4.82 6.67 -13.34
CA PRO A 173 -5.31 7.93 -13.91
C PRO A 173 -6.36 8.61 -13.02
N ASP A 174 -6.64 9.88 -13.29
CA ASP A 174 -7.70 10.63 -12.61
C ASP A 174 -9.06 9.96 -12.81
N GLN A 175 -9.83 9.84 -11.73
CA GLN A 175 -11.12 9.15 -11.67
C GLN A 175 -12.06 9.90 -10.73
N ASP A 176 -13.37 9.81 -10.93
CA ASP A 176 -14.35 10.44 -10.05
C ASP A 176 -14.64 9.56 -8.81
N LEU A 177 -13.56 9.17 -8.12
CA LEU A 177 -13.62 8.40 -6.88
C LEU A 177 -13.18 9.29 -5.72
N LYS A 178 -13.97 9.28 -4.64
CA LYS A 178 -13.57 9.94 -3.39
C LYS A 178 -13.00 8.92 -2.43
N ILE A 179 -11.68 8.96 -2.21
CA ILE A 179 -10.97 8.10 -1.27
C ILE A 179 -10.80 8.85 0.06
N GLU A 180 -11.05 8.15 1.17
CA GLU A 180 -10.95 8.70 2.53
C GLU A 180 -10.26 7.66 3.44
N VAL A 181 -9.27 8.11 4.21
CA VAL A 181 -8.73 7.34 5.34
C VAL A 181 -9.77 7.40 6.46
N LEU A 182 -10.27 6.26 6.92
CA LEU A 182 -11.25 6.20 8.01
C LEU A 182 -10.59 6.11 9.38
N ASN A 183 -9.61 5.22 9.52
CA ASN A 183 -8.85 5.06 10.74
C ASN A 183 -7.37 4.89 10.42
N TYR A 184 -6.58 5.49 11.28
CA TYR A 184 -5.16 5.31 11.40
C TYR A 184 -4.88 5.13 12.90
N THR A 185 -4.23 4.03 13.26
CA THR A 185 -4.00 3.65 14.67
C THR A 185 -2.58 3.15 14.83
N SER A 186 -1.91 3.63 15.89
CA SER A 186 -0.60 3.12 16.29
C SER A 186 0.46 3.12 15.18
N GLY A 187 0.56 4.18 14.36
CA GLY A 187 1.59 4.21 13.33
C GLY A 187 1.20 3.62 11.98
N ASN A 188 -0.04 3.13 11.80
CA ASN A 188 -0.46 2.41 10.58
C ASN A 188 -1.88 2.76 10.11
N PHE A 189 -2.06 2.80 8.79
CA PHE A 189 -3.38 2.93 8.17
C PHE A 189 -4.17 1.64 8.44
N ASP A 190 -5.36 1.77 9.02
CA ASP A 190 -6.17 0.61 9.41
C ASP A 190 -7.34 0.36 8.46
N SER A 191 -8.06 1.41 8.08
CA SER A 191 -9.26 1.27 7.26
C SER A 191 -9.53 2.48 6.37
N TRP A 192 -10.18 2.20 5.25
CA TRP A 192 -10.40 3.15 4.16
C TRP A 192 -11.84 3.11 3.70
N LYS A 193 -12.27 4.19 3.04
CA LYS A 193 -13.55 4.28 2.36
C LYS A 193 -13.37 4.90 1.00
N ILE A 194 -13.94 4.27 -0.02
CA ILE A 194 -14.02 4.82 -1.37
C ILE A 194 -15.49 5.04 -1.70
N THR A 195 -15.85 6.24 -2.17
CA THR A 195 -17.19 6.58 -2.66
C THR A 195 -17.14 6.73 -4.17
N ALA A 196 -17.97 5.95 -4.86
CA ALA A 196 -18.10 5.98 -6.32
C ALA A 196 -19.05 7.11 -6.78
N PRO A 197 -19.05 7.46 -8.09
CA PRO A 197 -19.89 8.55 -8.64
C PRO A 197 -21.39 8.35 -8.41
N ASP A 198 -21.84 7.09 -8.33
CA ASP A 198 -23.23 6.71 -8.06
C ASP A 198 -23.61 6.84 -6.57
N GLY A 199 -22.65 7.21 -5.72
CA GLY A 199 -22.81 7.32 -4.26
C GLY A 199 -22.62 6.01 -3.50
N THR A 200 -22.38 4.88 -4.19
CA THR A 200 -22.07 3.61 -3.56
C THR A 200 -20.76 3.72 -2.78
N LYS A 201 -20.76 3.21 -1.55
CA LYS A 201 -19.61 3.29 -0.64
C LYS A 201 -18.97 1.92 -0.46
N TYR A 202 -17.66 1.90 -0.53
CA TYR A 202 -16.82 0.71 -0.40
C TYR A 202 -15.89 0.90 0.80
N PHE A 203 -15.90 -0.04 1.73
CA PHE A 203 -15.10 0.01 2.95
C PHE A 203 -14.03 -1.07 2.90
N PHE A 204 -12.80 -0.71 3.25
CA PHE A 204 -11.63 -1.59 3.18
C PHE A 204 -10.90 -1.64 4.51
N GLY A 205 -10.29 -2.78 4.82
CA GLY A 205 -9.47 -2.96 6.00
C GLY A 205 -10.28 -3.04 7.30
N GLY A 206 -9.55 -2.98 8.41
CA GLY A 206 -10.09 -3.17 9.76
C GLY A 206 -10.53 -4.61 10.06
N GLY A 207 -10.74 -4.93 11.33
CA GLY A 207 -11.41 -6.18 11.74
C GLY A 207 -10.76 -7.48 11.27
N GLY A 208 -9.43 -7.49 11.03
CA GLY A 208 -8.69 -8.66 10.51
C GLY A 208 -8.64 -8.77 8.99
N ALA A 209 -9.15 -7.77 8.26
CA ALA A 209 -9.07 -7.67 6.80
C ALA A 209 -7.87 -6.81 6.32
N THR A 210 -6.85 -6.68 7.15
CA THR A 210 -5.62 -5.93 6.87
C THR A 210 -4.43 -6.89 6.96
N GLU A 211 -3.60 -6.91 5.91
CA GLU A 211 -2.32 -7.62 5.95
C GLU A 211 -1.21 -6.66 6.36
N ASN A 212 -0.38 -7.10 7.28
CA ASN A 212 0.81 -6.38 7.69
C ASN A 212 2.06 -7.17 7.28
N VAL A 213 3.09 -6.46 6.86
CA VAL A 213 4.41 -7.01 6.55
C VAL A 213 5.41 -6.34 7.47
N TRP A 214 6.33 -7.14 8.00
CA TRP A 214 7.51 -6.63 8.68
C TRP A 214 8.58 -6.35 7.64
N SER A 215 9.03 -5.10 7.56
CA SER A 215 10.23 -4.74 6.80
C SER A 215 11.45 -4.89 7.69
N ASP A 216 12.43 -5.69 7.25
CA ASP A 216 13.73 -5.79 7.89
C ASP A 216 14.61 -4.60 7.44
N PRO A 217 15.05 -3.72 8.36
CA PRO A 217 15.90 -2.58 8.04
C PRO A 217 17.29 -2.96 7.50
N SER A 218 17.69 -4.23 7.59
CA SER A 218 19.01 -4.69 7.16
C SER A 218 19.24 -4.64 5.65
N ASP A 219 18.18 -4.63 4.82
CA ASP A 219 18.28 -4.37 3.38
C ASP A 219 18.70 -2.92 3.06
N LEU A 220 18.62 -2.01 4.04
CA LEU A 220 19.13 -0.64 3.99
C LEU A 220 20.46 -0.45 4.75
N GLY A 221 21.04 -1.53 5.29
CA GLY A 221 22.34 -1.51 5.99
C GLY A 221 22.29 -1.15 7.48
N TYR A 222 21.12 -1.20 8.13
CA TYR A 222 20.93 -0.86 9.55
C TYR A 222 20.43 -2.06 10.38
N THR A 223 20.70 -2.07 11.69
CA THR A 223 20.58 -3.28 12.55
C THR A 223 19.55 -3.18 13.67
N ASN A 224 18.49 -2.37 13.55
CA ASN A 224 17.53 -2.24 14.65
C ASN A 224 16.09 -1.94 14.20
N ASP A 225 15.19 -2.74 14.79
CA ASP A 225 13.72 -2.84 14.74
C ASP A 225 13.03 -3.01 13.39
N GLU A 226 12.38 -4.18 13.22
CA GLU A 226 11.46 -4.45 12.13
C GLU A 226 10.31 -3.43 12.16
N THR A 227 10.02 -2.76 11.04
CA THR A 227 8.87 -1.86 10.97
C THR A 227 7.65 -2.63 10.50
N LEU A 228 6.61 -2.69 11.34
CA LEU A 228 5.33 -3.27 10.96
C LEU A 228 4.56 -2.29 10.09
N SER A 229 4.20 -2.77 8.91
CA SER A 229 3.64 -1.97 7.84
C SER A 229 2.39 -2.62 7.25
N SER A 230 1.23 -1.97 7.33
CA SER A 230 0.01 -2.44 6.67
C SER A 230 0.12 -2.38 5.15
N THR A 231 0.22 -3.50 4.44
CA THR A 231 0.44 -3.51 2.98
C THR A 231 -0.82 -3.71 2.15
N THR A 232 -1.86 -4.31 2.73
CA THR A 232 -3.08 -4.69 2.01
C THR A 232 -4.31 -4.44 2.89
N TRP A 233 -5.36 -3.85 2.34
CA TRP A 233 -6.67 -3.67 2.96
C TRP A 233 -7.74 -4.27 2.05
N TYR A 234 -8.35 -5.37 2.49
CA TYR A 234 -9.40 -6.05 1.73
C TYR A 234 -10.76 -5.38 1.90
N LEU A 235 -11.60 -5.44 0.86
CA LEU A 235 -12.96 -4.91 0.87
C LEU A 235 -13.82 -5.63 1.91
N THR A 236 -14.27 -4.94 2.95
CA THR A 236 -15.09 -5.53 4.03
C THR A 236 -16.58 -5.27 3.85
N ARG A 237 -16.95 -4.19 3.16
CA ARG A 237 -18.37 -3.84 2.95
C ARG A 237 -18.61 -3.01 1.70
N ILE A 238 -19.70 -3.30 1.00
CA ILE A 238 -20.32 -2.44 0.00
C ILE A 238 -21.63 -1.93 0.60
N GLU A 239 -21.88 -0.63 0.52
CA GLU A 239 -23.09 0.01 1.02
C GLU A 239 -23.72 0.88 -0.07
N SER A 240 -25.03 0.76 -0.24
CA SER A 240 -25.78 1.58 -1.20
C SER A 240 -25.70 3.08 -0.86
N HIS A 241 -25.96 3.93 -1.84
CA HIS A 241 -25.90 5.39 -1.67
C HIS A 241 -26.83 5.89 -0.56
N ASP A 242 -27.97 5.22 -0.34
CA ASP A 242 -28.96 5.52 0.69
C ASP A 242 -28.69 4.87 2.05
N GLY A 243 -27.71 3.94 2.12
CA GLY A 243 -27.36 3.21 3.34
C GLY A 243 -28.34 2.11 3.74
N HIS A 244 -29.33 1.77 2.91
CA HIS A 244 -30.35 0.77 3.23
C HIS A 244 -29.97 -0.67 2.87
N HIS A 245 -29.04 -0.85 1.94
CA HIS A 245 -28.57 -2.15 1.47
C HIS A 245 -27.06 -2.27 1.62
N TRP A 246 -26.57 -3.47 1.95
CA TRP A 246 -25.13 -3.73 2.05
C TRP A 246 -24.76 -5.19 1.79
N ILE A 247 -23.55 -5.39 1.28
CA ILE A 247 -22.90 -6.70 1.12
C ILE A 247 -21.66 -6.69 2.03
N ASN A 248 -21.53 -7.70 2.91
CA ASN A 248 -20.40 -7.82 3.83
C ASN A 248 -19.47 -8.96 3.42
N PHE A 249 -18.18 -8.77 3.65
CA PHE A 249 -17.14 -9.77 3.47
C PHE A 249 -16.50 -10.10 4.81
N SER A 250 -16.21 -11.37 5.01
CA SER A 250 -15.47 -11.85 6.17
C SER A 250 -14.23 -12.59 5.73
N TYR A 251 -13.10 -12.24 6.33
CA TYR A 251 -11.80 -12.83 6.03
C TYR A 251 -11.33 -13.72 7.16
N VAL A 252 -10.58 -14.76 6.82
CA VAL A 252 -9.89 -15.61 7.78
C VAL A 252 -8.40 -15.49 7.53
N ASN A 253 -7.62 -15.38 8.61
CA ASN A 253 -6.17 -15.33 8.50
C ASN A 253 -5.64 -16.67 7.98
N GLU A 254 -4.75 -16.61 6.99
CA GLU A 254 -4.02 -17.79 6.55
C GLU A 254 -2.95 -18.16 7.59
N ILE A 255 -3.07 -19.33 8.21
CA ILE A 255 -1.96 -19.93 8.96
C ILE A 255 -1.05 -20.60 7.93
N ARG A 256 0.05 -19.95 7.56
CA ARG A 256 1.07 -20.60 6.73
C ARG A 256 1.71 -21.73 7.55
N ALA A 257 1.53 -22.97 7.12
CA ALA A 257 2.37 -24.07 7.57
C ALA A 257 3.80 -23.75 7.14
N THR A 258 4.68 -23.45 8.09
CA THR A 258 6.12 -23.41 7.81
C THR A 258 6.49 -24.80 7.29
N HIS A 259 6.88 -24.91 6.02
CA HIS A 259 7.50 -26.13 5.53
C HIS A 259 8.72 -26.41 6.43
N PRO A 260 8.83 -27.58 7.08
CA PRO A 260 10.05 -27.92 7.79
C PRO A 260 11.19 -27.85 6.78
N ALA A 261 12.24 -27.10 7.14
CA ALA A 261 13.44 -26.96 6.31
C ALA A 261 13.87 -28.33 5.79
N ARG A 262 14.06 -28.41 4.48
CA ARG A 262 14.52 -29.61 3.78
C ARG A 262 15.77 -30.12 4.50
N PRO A 263 15.81 -31.38 4.98
CA PRO A 263 17.02 -31.90 5.62
C PRO A 263 18.18 -31.80 4.65
N LEU A 264 19.27 -31.14 5.07
CA LEU A 264 20.53 -31.21 4.36
C LEU A 264 20.94 -32.68 4.34
N PHE A 265 21.06 -33.26 3.14
CA PHE A 265 21.65 -34.59 2.99
C PHE A 265 23.12 -34.53 3.44
N PRO A 266 23.58 -35.44 4.31
CA PRO A 266 24.99 -35.55 4.63
C PRO A 266 25.79 -36.00 3.39
N ALA A 267 26.97 -35.40 3.22
CA ALA A 267 27.97 -35.74 2.21
C ALA A 267 28.55 -37.15 2.42
#